data_AF-A0A0F5MPI0-F1
#
_entry.id   AF-A0A0F5MPI0-F1
#
_cell.length_a   1.000
_cell.length_b   1.000
_cell.length_c   1.000
_cell.angle_alpha   90.00
_cell.angle_beta   90.00
_cell.angle_gamma   90.00
#
_symmetry.space_group_name_H-M   'P 1'
#
loop_
_entity.id
_entity.type
_entity.pdbx_description
1 polymer ?
#
loop_
_entity_poly.entity_id
_entity_poly.type
_entity_poly.pdbx_seq_one_letter_code
_entity_poly.pdbx_strand_id
1 'polypeptide(L)'
;VKELDSKKGKWYQTQVQIKINSLYSHGSRSNILKLLLHFNFCGYSDAGKDLVDAIEFIKANTDIGQDYYPQTDQVPVNAISAAWKVAVITKNTDNKDQINRLNYEIAILEELGKYLNSKQLWIKDAYRFRKSRRGYAKRL
;
A
#
# COMPACT_ATOMS: atom_id res chain seq x y z
N VAL A 1 -14.77 29.82 -0.03
CA VAL A 1 -13.82 28.81 0.51
C VAL A 1 -14.06 27.38 -0.03
N LYS A 2 -15.25 27.03 -0.53
CA LYS A 2 -15.59 25.66 -1.02
C LYS A 2 -14.92 25.17 -2.33
N GLU A 3 -14.19 26.02 -3.05
CA GLU A 3 -13.68 25.69 -4.41
C GLU A 3 -12.27 25.11 -4.45
N LEU A 4 -11.48 25.23 -3.38
CA LEU A 4 -10.08 24.78 -3.36
C LEU A 4 -9.93 23.28 -3.11
N ASP A 5 -10.85 22.69 -2.34
CA ASP A 5 -10.82 21.25 -2.03
C ASP A 5 -11.20 20.39 -3.25
N SER A 6 -12.10 20.89 -4.10
CA SER A 6 -12.51 20.24 -5.36
C SER A 6 -11.36 20.07 -6.35
N LYS A 7 -10.50 21.09 -6.48
CA LYS A 7 -9.35 21.06 -7.41
C LYS A 7 -8.27 20.08 -6.96
N LYS A 8 -8.00 19.98 -5.66
CA LYS A 8 -7.05 18.99 -5.10
C LYS A 8 -7.55 17.57 -5.32
N GLY A 9 -8.83 17.30 -5.07
CA GLY A 9 -9.45 15.99 -5.30
C GLY A 9 -9.32 15.55 -6.76
N LYS A 10 -9.62 16.43 -7.72
CA LYS A 10 -9.56 16.11 -9.15
C LYS A 10 -8.14 15.85 -9.66
N TRP A 11 -7.17 16.64 -9.24
CA TRP A 11 -5.76 16.40 -9.55
C TRP A 11 -5.28 15.07 -8.95
N TYR A 12 -5.62 14.78 -7.69
CA TYR A 12 -5.23 13.53 -7.04
C TYR A 12 -5.88 12.31 -7.69
N GLN A 13 -7.18 12.38 -8.02
CA GLN A 13 -7.88 11.33 -8.77
C GLN A 13 -7.18 11.01 -10.10
N THR A 14 -6.68 12.05 -10.79
CA THR A 14 -5.95 11.86 -12.05
C THR A 14 -4.62 11.12 -11.81
N GLN A 15 -3.87 11.51 -10.78
CA GLN A 15 -2.62 10.84 -10.41
C GLN A 15 -2.83 9.40 -9.97
N VAL A 16 -3.90 9.15 -9.20
CA VAL A 16 -4.31 7.81 -8.78
C VAL A 16 -4.68 6.96 -9.99
N GLN A 17 -5.46 7.48 -10.93
CA GLN A 17 -5.82 6.76 -12.17
C GLN A 17 -4.59 6.36 -12.99
N ILE A 18 -3.60 7.26 -13.11
CA ILE A 18 -2.32 6.99 -13.78
C ILE A 18 -1.56 5.88 -13.05
N LYS A 19 -1.48 5.94 -11.72
CA LYS A 19 -0.81 4.92 -10.89
C LYS A 19 -1.52 3.56 -10.95
N ILE A 20 -2.86 3.51 -10.89
CA ILE A 20 -3.66 2.28 -11.05
C ILE A 20 -3.33 1.62 -12.38
N ASN A 21 -3.41 2.39 -13.47
CA ASN A 21 -3.18 1.86 -14.81
C ASN A 21 -1.74 1.33 -15.00
N SER A 22 -0.75 1.98 -14.37
CA SER A 22 0.66 1.64 -14.48
C SER A 22 1.09 0.49 -13.55
N LEU A 23 0.71 0.53 -12.27
CA LEU A 23 1.15 -0.42 -11.24
C LEU A 23 0.26 -1.67 -11.15
N TYR A 24 -1.05 -1.50 -11.40
CA TYR A 24 -2.10 -2.47 -11.07
C TYR A 24 -2.82 -3.05 -12.27
N SER A 25 -2.24 -2.96 -13.48
CA SER A 25 -2.71 -3.73 -14.62
C SER A 25 -2.87 -5.21 -14.23
N HIS A 26 -3.94 -5.85 -14.72
CA HIS A 26 -4.52 -7.09 -14.15
C HIS A 26 -3.48 -8.19 -13.87
N GLY A 27 -2.49 -8.36 -14.77
CA GLY A 27 -1.39 -9.32 -14.60
C GLY A 27 -0.35 -8.92 -13.54
N SER A 28 0.02 -7.64 -13.47
CA SER A 28 0.99 -7.13 -12.49
C SER A 28 0.45 -7.21 -11.07
N ARG A 29 -0.85 -6.92 -10.88
CA ARG A 29 -1.53 -7.00 -9.58
C ARG A 29 -1.37 -8.38 -8.93
N SER A 30 -1.66 -9.46 -9.67
CA SER A 30 -1.58 -10.83 -9.12
C SER A 30 -0.16 -11.16 -8.64
N ASN A 31 0.85 -10.77 -9.42
CA ASN A 31 2.24 -11.04 -9.07
C ASN A 31 2.69 -10.23 -7.84
N ILE A 32 2.29 -8.96 -7.74
CA ILE A 32 2.60 -8.11 -6.58
C ILE A 32 1.95 -8.64 -5.30
N LEU A 33 0.69 -9.04 -5.35
CA LEU A 33 -0.01 -9.62 -4.21
C LEU A 33 0.62 -10.95 -3.78
N LYS A 34 1.00 -11.82 -4.73
CA LYS A 34 1.76 -13.05 -4.44
C LYS A 34 3.10 -12.76 -3.75
N LEU A 35 3.83 -11.75 -4.22
CA LEU A 35 5.07 -11.33 -3.58
C LEU A 35 4.83 -10.84 -2.15
N LEU A 36 3.82 -10.00 -1.94
CA LEU A 36 3.41 -9.54 -0.60
C LEU A 36 3.02 -10.70 0.34
N LEU A 37 2.37 -11.75 -0.18
CA LEU A 37 2.02 -12.93 0.60
C LEU A 37 3.26 -13.65 1.15
N HIS A 38 4.35 -13.69 0.39
CA HIS A 38 5.59 -14.34 0.78
C HIS A 38 6.50 -13.52 1.69
N PHE A 39 6.29 -12.20 1.77
CA PHE A 39 7.10 -11.34 2.64
C PHE A 39 6.48 -11.22 4.03
N ASN A 40 7.32 -11.43 5.04
CA ASN A 40 7.01 -11.16 6.43
C ASN A 40 7.68 -9.84 6.83
N PHE A 41 6.90 -8.77 6.85
CA PHE A 41 7.38 -7.45 7.23
C PHE A 41 7.39 -7.29 8.75
N CYS A 42 8.42 -6.62 9.27
CA CYS A 42 8.49 -6.21 10.66
C CYS A 42 8.64 -4.68 10.72
N GLY A 43 7.74 -4.03 11.45
CA GLY A 43 7.80 -2.59 11.71
C GLY A 43 8.32 -2.31 13.12
N TYR A 44 9.24 -1.37 13.25
CA TYR A 44 9.72 -0.89 14.56
C TYR A 44 8.93 0.33 15.06
N SER A 45 8.53 1.21 14.13
CA SER A 45 7.74 2.41 14.43
C SER A 45 6.25 2.09 14.46
N ASP A 46 5.46 2.90 15.16
CA ASP A 46 3.99 2.73 15.19
C ASP A 46 3.39 2.85 13.79
N ALA A 47 3.88 3.78 12.96
CA ALA A 47 3.49 3.87 11.55
C ALA A 47 3.91 2.64 10.73
N GLY A 48 5.00 1.97 11.12
CA GLY A 48 5.42 0.70 10.53
C GLY A 48 4.51 -0.46 10.94
N LYS A 49 4.01 -0.47 12.19
CA LYS A 49 3.02 -1.46 12.65
C LYS A 49 1.69 -1.27 11.92
N ASP A 50 1.20 -0.04 11.83
CA ASP A 50 -0.02 0.29 11.07
C ASP A 50 0.07 -0.22 9.61
N LEU A 51 1.25 -0.07 9.00
CA LEU A 51 1.50 -0.56 7.65
C LEU A 51 1.53 -2.09 7.56
N VAL A 52 2.12 -2.77 8.56
CA VAL A 52 2.11 -4.24 8.64
C VAL A 52 0.68 -4.75 8.78
N ASP A 53 -0.12 -4.17 9.67
CA ASP A 53 -1.53 -4.52 9.87
C ASP A 53 -2.34 -4.33 8.57
N ALA A 54 -2.06 -3.26 7.82
CA ALA A 54 -2.67 -3.03 6.51
C ALA A 54 -2.28 -4.06 5.45
N ILE A 55 -1.03 -4.50 5.43
CA ILE A 55 -0.57 -5.56 4.53
C ILE A 55 -1.23 -6.90 4.88
N GLU A 56 -1.34 -7.22 6.18
CA GLU A 56 -2.04 -8.42 6.65
C GLU A 56 -3.53 -8.40 6.28
N PHE A 57 -4.18 -7.24 6.39
CA PHE A 57 -5.56 -7.05 5.94
C PHE A 57 -5.72 -7.32 4.43
N ILE A 58 -4.81 -6.82 3.58
CA ILE A 58 -4.84 -7.08 2.13
C ILE A 58 -4.64 -8.58 1.85
N LYS A 59 -3.72 -9.25 2.57
CA LYS A 59 -3.47 -10.69 2.43
C LYS A 59 -4.74 -11.50 2.76
N ALA A 60 -5.44 -11.15 3.83
CA ALA A 60 -6.69 -11.81 4.23
C ALA A 60 -7.84 -11.61 3.22
N ASN A 61 -7.83 -10.49 2.49
CA ASN A 61 -8.90 -10.10 1.57
C ASN A 61 -8.49 -10.20 0.09
N THR A 62 -7.51 -11.06 -0.25
CA THR A 62 -7.02 -11.22 -1.63
C THR A 62 -8.07 -11.86 -2.56
N ASP A 63 -8.95 -12.71 -2.04
CA ASP A 63 -9.92 -13.47 -2.84
C ASP A 63 -11.27 -12.77 -3.05
N ILE A 64 -11.47 -11.58 -2.48
CA ILE A 64 -12.70 -10.82 -2.69
C ILE A 64 -12.80 -10.43 -4.17
N GLY A 65 -13.84 -10.86 -4.87
CA GLY A 65 -14.07 -10.52 -6.29
C GLY A 65 -14.69 -9.13 -6.52
N GLN A 66 -14.89 -8.36 -5.46
CA GLN A 66 -15.53 -7.04 -5.48
C GLN A 66 -14.51 -5.91 -5.52
N ASP A 67 -14.89 -4.79 -6.16
CA ASP A 67 -14.06 -3.57 -6.27
C ASP A 67 -14.01 -2.76 -4.97
N TYR A 68 -14.88 -3.08 -4.01
CA TYR A 68 -15.01 -2.40 -2.73
C TYR A 68 -14.90 -3.39 -1.57
N TYR A 69 -14.33 -2.98 -0.45
CA TYR A 69 -14.33 -3.80 0.76
C TYR A 69 -15.73 -3.78 1.42
N PRO A 70 -16.29 -4.95 1.78
CA PRO A 70 -17.64 -5.04 2.34
C PRO A 70 -17.73 -4.52 3.79
N GLN A 71 -16.64 -4.61 4.55
CA GLN A 71 -16.55 -4.13 5.93
C GLN A 71 -15.56 -2.97 6.01
N THR A 72 -16.07 -1.74 5.89
CA THR A 72 -15.24 -0.53 5.94
C THR A 72 -14.59 -0.29 7.29
N ASP A 73 -15.26 -0.70 8.37
CA ASP A 73 -14.80 -0.44 9.75
C ASP A 73 -13.56 -1.27 10.13
N GLN A 74 -13.28 -2.35 9.39
CA GLN A 74 -12.13 -3.22 9.63
C GLN A 74 -10.89 -2.81 8.82
N VAL A 75 -11.02 -1.86 7.89
CA VAL A 75 -9.90 -1.46 7.04
C VAL A 75 -8.98 -0.52 7.84
N PRO A 76 -7.69 -0.86 8.03
CA PRO A 76 -6.76 0.02 8.70
C PRO A 76 -6.40 1.21 7.80
N VAL A 77 -7.10 2.33 8.01
CA VAL A 77 -6.93 3.60 7.28
C VAL A 77 -5.86 4.51 7.88
N ASN A 78 -5.24 4.12 9.00
CA ASN A 78 -4.16 4.89 9.63
C ASN A 78 -2.84 4.78 8.85
N ALA A 79 -2.64 3.65 8.15
CA ALA A 79 -1.46 3.40 7.33
C ALA A 79 -1.38 4.27 6.07
N ILE A 80 -2.50 4.87 5.62
CA ILE A 80 -2.56 5.68 4.41
C ILE A 80 -2.49 7.18 4.71
N SER A 81 -1.76 7.91 3.88
CA SER A 81 -1.67 9.37 3.99
C SER A 81 -3.02 10.05 3.73
N ALA A 82 -3.21 11.25 4.30
CA ALA A 82 -4.47 12.01 4.19
C ALA A 82 -4.91 12.26 2.75
N ALA A 83 -3.95 12.34 1.82
CA ALA A 83 -4.24 12.54 0.41
C ALA A 83 -4.86 11.29 -0.25
N TRP A 84 -4.43 10.09 0.17
CA TRP A 84 -5.04 8.84 -0.27
C TRP A 84 -6.44 8.63 0.30
N LYS A 85 -6.72 9.12 1.51
CA LYS A 85 -8.06 9.00 2.13
C LYS A 85 -9.18 9.53 1.23
N VAL A 86 -8.94 10.62 0.51
CA VAL A 86 -9.91 11.23 -0.42
C VAL A 86 -10.21 10.35 -1.64
N ALA A 87 -9.25 9.55 -2.10
CA ALA A 87 -9.42 8.66 -3.25
C ALA A 87 -9.89 7.25 -2.84
N VAL A 88 -9.54 6.82 -1.63
CA VAL A 88 -9.87 5.51 -1.09
C VAL A 88 -11.29 5.48 -0.55
N ILE A 89 -11.67 6.50 0.23
CA ILE A 89 -12.97 6.59 0.89
C ILE A 89 -13.92 7.34 -0.05
N THR A 90 -14.84 6.60 -0.65
CA THR A 90 -15.91 7.14 -1.49
C THR A 90 -17.23 6.96 -0.76
N LYS A 91 -18.18 7.88 -0.92
CA LYS A 91 -19.53 7.70 -0.37
C LYS A 91 -20.42 7.03 -1.40
N ASN A 92 -21.14 5.98 -0.97
CA ASN A 92 -22.17 5.37 -1.81
C ASN A 92 -23.42 6.26 -1.90
N THR A 93 -24.37 5.88 -2.76
CA THR A 93 -25.71 6.47 -2.88
C THR A 93 -26.46 6.55 -1.55
N ASP A 94 -26.22 5.60 -0.64
CA ASP A 94 -26.80 5.58 0.72
C ASP A 94 -26.03 6.42 1.74
N ASN A 95 -25.09 7.26 1.29
CA ASN A 95 -24.21 8.10 2.13
C ASN A 95 -23.33 7.29 3.12
N LYS A 96 -23.21 5.98 2.90
CA LYS A 96 -22.27 5.10 3.62
C LYS A 96 -20.89 5.19 2.99
N ASP A 97 -19.87 5.22 3.84
CA ASP A 97 -18.49 5.17 3.37
C ASP A 97 -18.22 3.80 2.74
N GLN A 98 -17.57 3.82 1.59
CA GLN A 98 -17.11 2.67 0.83
C GLN A 98 -15.63 2.84 0.55
N ILE A 99 -14.88 1.77 0.75
CA ILE A 99 -13.44 1.77 0.55
C ILE A 99 -13.16 1.07 -0.77
N ASN A 100 -12.66 1.83 -1.75
CA ASN A 100 -12.22 1.27 -3.02
C ASN A 100 -10.96 0.43 -2.78
N ARG A 101 -11.06 -0.86 -3.10
CA ARG A 101 -10.04 -1.85 -2.83
C ARG A 101 -8.75 -1.58 -3.61
N LEU A 102 -8.84 -1.31 -4.90
CA LEU A 102 -7.68 -1.06 -5.76
C LEU A 102 -6.92 0.19 -5.29
N ASN A 103 -7.66 1.26 -4.99
CA ASN A 103 -7.06 2.51 -4.51
C ASN A 103 -6.35 2.29 -3.16
N TYR A 104 -6.96 1.50 -2.27
CA TYR A 104 -6.36 1.16 -0.99
C TYR A 104 -5.07 0.33 -1.16
N GLU A 105 -5.12 -0.73 -1.97
CA GLU A 105 -3.96 -1.59 -2.23
C GLU A 105 -2.77 -0.78 -2.81
N ILE A 106 -3.03 0.15 -3.73
CA ILE A 106 -2.00 1.04 -4.29
C ILE A 106 -1.46 2.01 -3.24
N ALA A 107 -2.34 2.59 -2.42
CA ALA A 107 -1.93 3.50 -1.35
C ALA A 107 -0.93 2.80 -0.41
N ILE A 108 -1.25 1.57 0.00
CA ILE A 108 -0.38 0.76 0.85
C ILE A 108 0.93 0.42 0.15
N LEU A 109 0.93 0.07 -1.14
CA LEU A 109 2.17 -0.15 -1.88
C LEU A 109 3.04 1.10 -2.01
N GLU A 110 2.44 2.26 -2.21
CA GLU A 110 3.18 3.53 -2.30
C GLU A 110 3.83 3.85 -0.96
N GLU A 111 3.09 3.72 0.14
CA GLU A 111 3.66 3.91 1.48
C GLU A 111 4.76 2.85 1.74
N LEU A 112 4.51 1.57 1.41
CA LEU A 112 5.52 0.51 1.48
C LEU A 112 6.80 0.86 0.72
N GLY A 113 6.69 1.43 -0.49
CA GLY A 113 7.85 1.87 -1.26
C GLY A 113 8.68 2.95 -0.53
N LYS A 114 8.03 3.88 0.17
CA LYS A 114 8.73 4.87 1.01
C LYS A 114 9.42 4.22 2.21
N TYR A 115 8.76 3.24 2.83
CA TYR A 115 9.29 2.51 3.98
C TYR A 115 10.39 1.51 3.61
N LEU A 116 10.38 0.93 2.42
CA LEU A 116 11.47 0.07 1.91
C LEU A 116 12.74 0.86 1.64
N ASN A 117 12.61 2.13 1.26
CA ASN A 117 13.74 3.05 1.14
C ASN A 117 14.25 3.54 2.50
N SER A 118 13.43 3.45 3.55
CA SER A 118 13.80 3.85 4.90
C SER A 118 14.28 2.63 5.70
N LYS A 119 15.16 2.80 6.69
CA LYS A 119 15.62 1.68 7.55
C LYS A 119 14.55 1.24 8.57
N GLN A 120 13.30 1.68 8.42
CA GLN A 120 12.25 1.51 9.44
C GLN A 120 11.42 0.24 9.25
N LEU A 121 11.49 -0.37 8.07
CA LEU A 121 10.78 -1.60 7.74
C LEU A 121 11.77 -2.60 7.16
N TRP A 122 11.77 -3.82 7.69
CA TRP A 122 12.61 -4.90 7.18
C TRP A 122 11.80 -6.17 6.98
N ILE A 123 12.24 -6.96 6.01
CA ILE A 123 11.69 -8.29 5.77
C ILE A 123 12.46 -9.27 6.65
N LYS A 124 11.73 -10.07 7.43
CA LYS A 124 12.31 -11.17 8.22
C LYS A 124 13.08 -12.11 7.29
N ASP A 125 14.28 -12.54 7.69
CA ASP A 125 15.20 -13.36 6.89
C ASP A 125 15.84 -12.72 5.65
N ALA A 126 15.56 -11.44 5.34
CA ALA A 126 16.23 -10.74 4.22
C ALA A 126 17.75 -10.59 4.41
N TYR A 127 18.25 -10.74 5.64
CA TYR A 127 19.68 -10.75 5.92
C TYR A 127 20.43 -11.85 5.17
N ARG A 128 19.76 -12.99 4.88
CA ARG A 128 20.33 -14.10 4.10
C ARG A 128 20.68 -13.71 2.66
N PHE A 129 19.97 -12.73 2.09
CA PHE A 129 20.16 -12.29 0.70
C PHE A 129 21.07 -11.08 0.55
N ARG A 130 21.54 -10.50 1.67
CA ARG A 130 22.59 -9.48 1.62
C ARG A 130 23.91 -10.16 1.28
N LYS A 131 24.18 -10.37 -0.01
CA LYS A 131 25.56 -10.59 -0.48
C LYS A 131 26.39 -9.42 0.01
N SER A 132 27.15 -9.66 1.07
CA SER A 132 28.26 -8.80 1.46
C SER A 132 29.18 -8.69 0.26
N ARG A 133 29.25 -7.52 -0.40
CA ARG A 133 30.43 -7.16 -1.21
C ARG A 133 31.61 -6.96 -0.23
N ARG A 134 32.07 -8.04 0.40
CA ARG A 134 33.43 -8.16 0.94
C ARG A 134 34.10 -9.23 0.11
N GLY A 135 34.95 -8.79 -0.80
CA GLY A 135 35.65 -9.68 -1.70
C GLY A 135 36.72 -8.99 -2.54
N TYR A 136 37.32 -7.91 -2.05
CA TYR A 136 38.59 -7.39 -2.59
C TYR A 136 39.45 -6.83 -1.45
N ALA A 137 40.00 -7.74 -0.64
CA ALA A 137 41.14 -7.46 0.20
C ALA A 137 41.92 -8.77 0.41
N LYS A 138 42.58 -9.21 -0.67
CA LYS A 138 43.77 -10.06 -0.62
C LYS A 138 44.62 -9.78 -1.85
N ARG A 139 45.68 -9.00 -1.69
CA ARG A 139 47.03 -9.49 -1.97
C ARG A 139 48.08 -8.56 -1.35
N LEU A 140 48.99 -9.25 -0.68
CA LEU A 140 50.32 -8.90 -0.16
C LEU A 140 50.97 -7.68 -0.81
#